data_AF-A0A1T5K176-F1
#
_entry.id   AF-A0A1T5K176-F1
#
_cell.length_a   1.000
_cell.length_b   1.000
_cell.length_c   1.000
_cell.angle_alpha   90.00
_cell.angle_beta   90.00
_cell.angle_gamma   90.00
#
_symmetry.space_group_name_H-M   'P 1'
#
loop_
_entity.id
_entity.type
_entity.pdbx_description
1 polymer ?
#
loop_
_entity_poly.entity_id
_entity_poly.type
_entity_poly.pdbx_seq_one_letter_code
_entity_poly.pdbx_strand_id
1 'polypeptide(L)'
;MIKHVSIFVFIAIAIALLVSFISYWVNTQPVGIISRKIDISKYHEELPSRNRQVIEFVEANGVNLAPDYQQVKCTDFVVRVIERFVPLSKGERNQINIVTNDDLNTLIENESAIIKGVQTSLIQGRKGIEIIGLEDVRPGDFVQFWNEYLGTPYGHCGVIFDVEPYHSISLYSSHPLTHGYGKQKYMWPDKVYFVRLK
;
A
#
# COMPACT_ATOMS: atom_id res chain seq x y z
N MET A 1 -15.66 52.07 -8.56
CA MET A 1 -16.58 50.93 -8.80
C MET A 1 -15.85 49.66 -9.24
N ILE A 2 -14.88 49.72 -10.16
CA ILE A 2 -14.18 48.54 -10.71
C ILE A 2 -13.37 47.75 -9.65
N LYS A 3 -12.73 48.42 -8.67
CA LYS A 3 -11.88 47.76 -7.64
C LYS A 3 -12.64 46.81 -6.70
N HIS A 4 -13.91 47.09 -6.38
CA HIS A 4 -14.67 46.25 -5.44
C HIS A 4 -15.12 44.94 -6.09
N VAL A 5 -15.48 44.96 -7.38
CA VAL A 5 -15.86 43.76 -8.13
C VAL A 5 -14.72 42.75 -8.19
N SER A 6 -13.47 43.20 -8.36
CA SER A 6 -12.31 42.32 -8.41
C SER A 6 -12.05 41.59 -7.08
N ILE A 7 -12.27 42.24 -5.93
CA ILE A 7 -12.08 41.60 -4.61
C ILE A 7 -13.09 40.46 -4.41
N PHE A 8 -14.36 40.67 -4.75
CA PHE A 8 -15.38 39.62 -4.62
C PHE A 8 -15.10 38.41 -5.51
N VAL A 9 -14.62 38.63 -6.74
CA VAL A 9 -14.24 37.54 -7.65
C VAL A 9 -13.07 36.73 -7.07
N PHE A 10 -12.04 37.40 -6.52
CA PHE A 10 -10.92 36.72 -5.88
C PHE A 10 -11.36 35.89 -4.66
N ILE A 11 -12.23 36.42 -3.81
CA ILE A 11 -12.76 35.70 -2.65
C ILE A 11 -13.57 34.46 -3.11
N ALA A 12 -14.42 34.61 -4.12
CA ALA A 12 -15.22 33.50 -4.65
C ALA A 12 -14.33 32.37 -5.22
N ILE A 13 -13.29 32.73 -5.98
CA ILE A 13 -12.31 31.76 -6.51
C ILE A 13 -11.58 31.07 -5.36
N ALA A 14 -11.11 31.81 -4.35
CA ALA A 14 -10.41 31.23 -3.20
C ALA A 14 -11.30 30.26 -2.42
N ILE A 15 -12.57 30.59 -2.19
CA ILE A 15 -13.54 29.70 -1.54
C ILE A 15 -13.78 28.46 -2.40
N ALA A 16 -13.98 28.60 -3.71
CA ALA A 16 -14.20 27.45 -4.60
C ALA A 16 -12.98 26.51 -4.63
N LEU A 17 -11.76 27.06 -4.65
CA LEU A 17 -10.53 26.28 -4.56
C LEU A 17 -10.39 25.59 -3.20
N LEU A 18 -10.71 26.27 -2.10
CA LEU A 18 -10.68 25.68 -0.76
C LEU A 18 -11.71 24.55 -0.62
N VAL A 19 -12.94 24.75 -1.09
CA VAL A 19 -13.98 23.69 -1.09
C VAL A 19 -13.55 22.52 -1.95
N SER A 20 -13.00 22.77 -3.15
CA SER A 20 -12.50 21.69 -4.01
C SER A 20 -11.34 20.92 -3.37
N PHE A 21 -10.42 21.64 -2.70
CA PHE A 21 -9.32 21.04 -1.96
C PHE A 21 -9.83 20.21 -0.77
N ILE A 22 -10.71 20.77 0.06
CA ILE A 22 -11.32 20.04 1.18
C ILE A 22 -12.09 18.84 0.65
N SER A 23 -12.92 18.99 -0.39
CA SER A 23 -13.62 17.86 -1.01
C SER A 23 -12.65 16.82 -1.55
N TYR A 24 -11.54 17.20 -2.19
CA TYR A 24 -10.54 16.22 -2.64
C TYR A 24 -9.91 15.45 -1.47
N TRP A 25 -9.55 16.15 -0.38
CA TRP A 25 -8.96 15.53 0.83
C TRP A 25 -9.97 14.79 1.70
N VAL A 26 -11.26 15.12 1.59
CA VAL A 26 -12.39 14.42 2.21
C VAL A 26 -12.91 13.29 1.31
N ASN A 27 -12.51 13.25 0.03
CA ASN A 27 -12.82 12.18 -0.93
C ASN A 27 -11.64 11.24 -1.25
N THR A 28 -10.42 11.50 -0.75
CA THR A 28 -9.26 10.62 -0.90
C THR A 28 -8.53 10.45 0.43
N GLN A 29 -8.17 9.21 0.81
CA GLN A 29 -7.25 9.03 1.93
C GLN A 29 -5.97 9.82 1.64
N PRO A 30 -5.41 10.52 2.64
CA PRO A 30 -4.19 11.27 2.46
C PRO A 30 -3.03 10.31 2.22
N VAL A 31 -2.71 10.09 0.95
CA VAL A 31 -1.55 9.31 0.52
C VAL A 31 -0.40 10.27 0.25
N GLY A 32 0.64 10.19 1.06
CA GLY A 32 1.86 10.97 0.85
C GLY A 32 2.80 10.26 -0.13
N ILE A 33 3.25 10.93 -1.20
CA ILE A 33 4.34 10.41 -2.04
C ILE A 33 5.67 10.72 -1.35
N ILE A 34 6.51 9.70 -1.18
CA ILE A 34 7.81 9.83 -0.53
C ILE A 34 8.90 9.82 -1.59
N SER A 35 9.65 10.92 -1.72
CA SER A 35 10.78 11.03 -2.65
C SER A 35 12.12 10.59 -2.04
N ARG A 36 12.18 10.40 -0.71
CA ARG A 36 13.42 10.12 0.01
C ARG A 36 13.93 8.70 -0.26
N LYS A 37 15.23 8.56 -0.50
CA LYS A 37 15.91 7.25 -0.47
C LYS A 37 15.93 6.70 0.96
N ILE A 38 15.76 5.39 1.12
CA ILE A 38 15.91 4.78 2.45
C ILE A 38 17.38 4.89 2.81
N ASP A 39 17.66 5.35 4.02
CA ASP A 39 18.93 5.04 4.64
C ASP A 39 18.84 3.62 5.22
N ILE A 40 19.01 2.60 4.37
CA ILE A 40 18.92 1.19 4.79
C ILE A 40 19.98 0.93 5.86
N SER A 41 21.10 1.68 5.86
CA SER A 41 22.19 1.54 6.83
C SER A 41 21.73 1.67 8.28
N LYS A 42 20.66 2.44 8.55
CA LYS A 42 20.03 2.54 9.87
C LYS A 42 19.53 1.19 10.41
N TYR A 43 19.28 0.23 9.52
CA TYR A 43 18.68 -1.07 9.82
C TYR A 43 19.63 -2.24 9.49
N HIS A 44 20.89 -1.98 9.15
CA HIS A 44 21.83 -2.99 8.62
C HIS A 44 22.21 -4.09 9.62
N GLU A 45 22.08 -3.89 10.93
CA GLU A 45 22.44 -4.95 11.90
C GLU A 45 21.23 -5.74 12.41
N GLU A 46 20.00 -5.26 12.16
CA GLU A 46 18.78 -5.82 12.76
C GLU A 46 17.80 -6.45 11.74
N LEU A 47 18.00 -6.22 10.44
CA LEU A 47 17.10 -6.76 9.42
C LEU A 47 17.40 -8.23 9.07
N PRO A 48 16.39 -9.11 9.05
CA PRO A 48 16.53 -10.43 8.45
C PRO A 48 17.10 -10.35 7.03
N SER A 49 17.97 -11.30 6.68
CA SER A 49 18.65 -11.31 5.38
C SER A 49 17.67 -11.30 4.20
N ARG A 50 16.55 -12.03 4.32
CA ARG A 50 15.50 -12.06 3.30
C ARG A 50 14.84 -10.69 3.11
N ASN A 51 14.49 -10.00 4.20
CA ASN A 51 13.89 -8.67 4.15
C ASN A 51 14.81 -7.67 3.43
N ARG A 52 16.10 -7.71 3.72
CA ARG A 52 17.09 -6.87 3.01
C ARG A 52 17.08 -7.13 1.51
N GLN A 53 17.13 -8.41 1.10
CA GLN A 53 17.09 -8.78 -0.32
C GLN A 53 15.82 -8.30 -1.01
N VAL A 54 14.66 -8.36 -0.34
CA VAL A 54 13.40 -7.83 -0.85
C VAL A 54 13.50 -6.33 -1.08
N ILE A 55 14.00 -5.56 -0.10
CA ILE A 55 14.14 -4.11 -0.22
C ILE A 55 15.10 -3.75 -1.35
N GLU A 56 16.28 -4.35 -1.39
CA GLU A 56 17.29 -4.10 -2.42
C GLU A 56 16.74 -4.41 -3.83
N PHE A 57 16.02 -5.52 -3.98
CA PHE A 57 15.39 -5.89 -5.23
C PHE A 57 14.33 -4.86 -5.66
N VAL A 58 13.46 -4.45 -4.73
CA VAL A 58 12.40 -3.50 -5.01
C VAL A 58 12.95 -2.11 -5.32
N GLU A 59 13.97 -1.63 -4.61
CA GLU A 59 14.60 -0.34 -4.92
C GLU A 59 15.28 -0.35 -6.29
N ALA A 60 15.93 -1.46 -6.65
CA ALA A 60 16.64 -1.56 -7.94
C ALA A 60 15.69 -1.79 -9.13
N ASN A 61 14.56 -2.46 -8.93
CA ASN A 61 13.71 -2.96 -10.03
C ASN A 61 12.29 -2.40 -10.02
N GLY A 62 11.90 -1.62 -9.02
CA GLY A 62 10.50 -1.19 -8.82
C GLY A 62 9.84 -0.60 -10.06
N VAL A 63 10.52 0.33 -10.74
CA VAL A 63 10.03 0.97 -11.98
C VAL A 63 9.79 -0.06 -13.08
N ASN A 64 10.65 -1.07 -13.23
CA ASN A 64 10.49 -2.13 -14.23
C ASN A 64 9.39 -3.12 -13.83
N LEU A 65 9.19 -3.33 -12.53
CA LEU A 65 8.15 -4.22 -12.00
C LEU A 65 6.75 -3.64 -12.21
N ALA A 66 6.58 -2.32 -12.06
CA ALA A 66 5.32 -1.61 -12.27
C ALA A 66 5.54 -0.28 -13.00
N PRO A 67 5.77 -0.29 -14.33
CA PRO A 67 6.00 0.92 -15.10
C PRO A 67 4.73 1.75 -15.32
N ASP A 68 3.56 1.12 -15.22
CA ASP A 68 2.25 1.74 -15.41
C ASP A 68 1.22 1.05 -14.50
N TYR A 69 0.48 1.85 -13.73
CA TYR A 69 -0.58 1.35 -12.86
C TYR A 69 -1.71 0.65 -13.62
N GLN A 70 -2.00 1.06 -14.86
CA GLN A 70 -3.03 0.41 -15.68
C GLN A 70 -2.66 -1.03 -16.06
N GLN A 71 -1.36 -1.33 -16.09
CA GLN A 71 -0.84 -2.66 -16.45
C GLN A 71 -0.50 -3.50 -15.22
N VAL A 72 -0.09 -2.88 -14.13
CA VAL A 72 0.37 -3.56 -12.92
C VAL A 72 -0.23 -2.88 -11.70
N LYS A 73 -1.23 -3.52 -11.10
CA LYS A 73 -1.83 -3.05 -9.85
C LYS A 73 -0.95 -3.42 -8.65
N CYS A 74 -1.33 -2.96 -7.46
CA CYS A 74 -0.59 -3.24 -6.23
C CYS A 74 -0.42 -4.75 -5.96
N THR A 75 -1.47 -5.55 -6.19
CA THR A 75 -1.40 -7.00 -6.01
C THR A 75 -0.47 -7.66 -7.04
N ASP A 76 -0.52 -7.24 -8.30
CA ASP A 76 0.38 -7.74 -9.35
C ASP A 76 1.84 -7.39 -9.05
N PHE A 77 2.09 -6.18 -8.53
CA PHE A 77 3.41 -5.77 -8.06
C PHE A 77 3.90 -6.71 -6.95
N VAL A 78 3.08 -6.96 -5.92
CA VAL A 78 3.42 -7.88 -4.83
C VAL A 78 3.70 -9.29 -5.34
N VAL A 79 2.87 -9.83 -6.26
CA VAL A 79 3.10 -11.13 -6.90
C VAL A 79 4.47 -11.17 -7.57
N ARG A 80 4.81 -10.18 -8.39
CA ARG A 80 6.11 -10.12 -9.10
C ARG A 80 7.30 -10.05 -8.15
N VAL A 81 7.16 -9.31 -7.03
CA VAL A 81 8.21 -9.24 -6.01
C VAL A 81 8.37 -10.60 -5.32
N ILE A 82 7.28 -11.23 -4.91
CA ILE A 82 7.34 -12.55 -4.25
C ILE A 82 7.93 -13.61 -5.18
N GLU A 83 7.50 -13.66 -6.44
CA GLU A 83 7.95 -14.65 -7.44
C GLU A 83 9.46 -14.58 -7.72
N ARG A 84 10.10 -13.45 -7.43
CA ARG A 84 11.57 -13.34 -7.50
C ARG A 84 12.28 -14.24 -6.49
N PHE A 85 11.66 -14.49 -5.33
CA PHE A 85 12.26 -15.20 -4.20
C PHE A 85 11.67 -16.60 -4.01
N VAL A 86 10.37 -16.76 -4.24
CA VAL A 86 9.66 -18.03 -4.08
C VAL A 86 8.64 -18.20 -5.20
N PRO A 87 8.57 -19.36 -5.88
CA PRO A 87 7.60 -19.56 -6.95
C PRO A 87 6.19 -19.59 -6.37
N LEU A 88 5.23 -18.96 -7.06
CA LEU A 88 3.81 -19.00 -6.71
C LEU A 88 3.04 -19.92 -7.67
N SER A 89 2.16 -20.75 -7.11
CA SER A 89 1.16 -21.51 -7.85
C SER A 89 0.06 -20.58 -8.37
N LYS A 90 -0.72 -21.06 -9.34
CA LYS A 90 -1.89 -20.31 -9.85
C LYS A 90 -2.89 -19.97 -8.74
N GLY A 91 -3.14 -20.89 -7.81
CA GLY A 91 -4.05 -20.67 -6.69
C GLY A 91 -3.56 -19.55 -5.76
N GLU A 92 -2.27 -19.55 -5.45
CA GLU A 92 -1.64 -18.51 -4.61
C GLU A 92 -1.72 -17.12 -5.27
N ARG A 93 -1.45 -17.01 -6.57
CA ARG A 93 -1.61 -15.74 -7.30
C ARG A 93 -3.06 -15.25 -7.26
N ASN A 94 -4.02 -16.14 -7.47
CA ASN A 94 -5.45 -15.79 -7.44
C ASN A 94 -5.88 -15.30 -6.05
N GLN A 95 -5.36 -15.89 -4.99
CA GLN A 95 -5.61 -15.44 -3.62
C GLN A 95 -5.02 -14.05 -3.37
N ILE A 96 -3.77 -13.81 -3.78
CA ILE A 96 -3.11 -12.50 -3.66
C ILE A 96 -3.88 -11.42 -4.46
N ASN A 97 -4.34 -11.76 -5.67
CA ASN A 97 -5.11 -10.87 -6.53
C ASN A 97 -6.60 -10.77 -6.16
N ILE A 98 -7.05 -11.46 -5.11
CA ILE A 98 -8.43 -11.42 -4.58
C ILE A 98 -9.47 -11.67 -5.69
N VAL A 99 -9.23 -12.70 -6.50
CA VAL A 99 -10.17 -13.07 -7.56
C VAL A 99 -11.38 -13.77 -6.93
N THR A 100 -12.45 -13.00 -6.69
CA THR A 100 -13.69 -13.48 -6.07
C THR A 100 -14.93 -12.89 -6.75
N ASN A 101 -16.05 -13.61 -6.65
CA ASN A 101 -17.38 -13.13 -7.05
C ASN A 101 -18.20 -12.63 -5.84
N ASP A 102 -17.69 -12.82 -4.62
CA ASP A 102 -18.36 -12.39 -3.41
C ASP A 102 -18.27 -10.87 -3.25
N ASP A 103 -19.24 -10.30 -2.55
CA ASP A 103 -19.25 -8.87 -2.24
C ASP A 103 -18.07 -8.51 -1.33
N LEU A 104 -17.23 -7.58 -1.79
CA LEU A 104 -15.99 -7.23 -1.11
C LEU A 104 -16.26 -6.58 0.26
N ASN A 105 -17.31 -5.78 0.39
CA ASN A 105 -17.67 -5.13 1.67
C ASN A 105 -18.00 -6.19 2.71
N THR A 106 -18.85 -7.15 2.35
CA THR A 106 -19.21 -8.30 3.19
C THR A 106 -17.98 -9.12 3.59
N LEU A 107 -17.06 -9.36 2.65
CA LEU A 107 -15.82 -10.09 2.95
C LEU A 107 -14.93 -9.33 3.93
N ILE A 108 -14.86 -8.00 3.81
CA ILE A 108 -14.08 -7.15 4.70
C ILE A 108 -14.71 -7.15 6.10
N GLU A 109 -16.00 -6.88 6.22
CA GLU A 109 -16.75 -6.87 7.48
C GLU A 109 -16.57 -8.16 8.27
N ASN A 110 -16.66 -9.31 7.59
CA ASN A 110 -16.52 -10.63 8.21
C ASN A 110 -15.08 -11.11 8.38
N GLU A 111 -14.07 -10.28 8.09
CA GLU A 111 -12.65 -10.61 8.16
C GLU A 111 -12.24 -11.89 7.40
N SER A 112 -12.85 -12.11 6.24
CA SER A 112 -12.62 -13.29 5.42
C SER A 112 -11.13 -13.49 5.09
N ALA A 113 -10.67 -14.74 5.03
CA ALA A 113 -9.30 -15.06 4.60
C ALA A 113 -8.97 -14.49 3.20
N ILE A 114 -9.98 -14.28 2.34
CA ILE A 114 -9.84 -13.69 1.00
C ILE A 114 -9.26 -12.27 1.08
N ILE A 115 -9.67 -11.46 2.06
CA ILE A 115 -9.19 -10.07 2.21
C ILE A 115 -7.77 -10.01 2.80
N LYS A 116 -7.23 -11.16 3.23
CA LYS A 116 -5.87 -11.35 3.71
C LYS A 116 -5.02 -12.08 2.66
N GLY A 117 -5.33 -11.92 1.37
CA GLY A 117 -4.79 -12.71 0.26
C GLY A 117 -3.28 -12.93 0.28
N VAL A 118 -2.48 -11.88 0.52
CA VAL A 118 -1.01 -11.96 0.60
C VAL A 118 -0.55 -12.84 1.76
N GLN A 119 -1.04 -12.55 2.96
CA GLN A 119 -0.71 -13.27 4.19
C GLN A 119 -1.19 -14.74 4.11
N THR A 120 -2.47 -14.95 3.78
CA THR A 120 -3.08 -16.28 3.67
C THR A 120 -2.35 -17.16 2.67
N SER A 121 -2.07 -16.64 1.47
CA SER A 121 -1.39 -17.38 0.41
C SER A 121 0.00 -17.86 0.85
N LEU A 122 0.79 -16.96 1.44
CA LEU A 122 2.16 -17.30 1.85
C LEU A 122 2.20 -18.23 3.06
N ILE A 123 1.29 -18.09 4.03
CA ILE A 123 1.20 -18.98 5.19
C ILE A 123 0.77 -20.38 4.77
N GLN A 124 -0.32 -20.50 4.01
CA GLN A 124 -0.83 -21.80 3.54
C GLN A 124 0.19 -22.52 2.65
N GLY A 125 0.88 -21.77 1.78
CA GLY A 125 2.00 -22.28 0.98
C GLY A 125 3.27 -22.59 1.76
N ARG A 126 3.29 -22.35 3.09
CA ARG A 126 4.45 -22.48 3.99
C ARG A 126 5.65 -21.62 3.57
N LYS A 127 5.44 -20.58 2.77
CA LYS A 127 6.45 -19.65 2.23
C LYS A 127 6.64 -18.39 3.08
N GLY A 128 5.71 -18.11 3.99
CA GLY A 128 5.77 -16.98 4.88
C GLY A 128 5.53 -17.32 6.35
N ILE A 129 5.81 -16.32 7.20
CA ILE A 129 5.57 -16.30 8.63
C ILE A 129 4.61 -15.14 8.90
N GLU A 130 3.50 -15.43 9.58
CA GLU A 130 2.59 -14.40 10.05
C GLU A 130 3.29 -13.48 11.05
N ILE A 131 3.10 -12.17 10.92
CA ILE A 131 3.54 -11.20 11.92
C ILE A 131 2.29 -10.70 12.65
N ILE A 132 2.19 -11.09 13.93
CA ILE A 132 1.04 -10.76 14.79
C ILE A 132 1.31 -9.45 15.55
N GLY A 133 2.50 -9.31 16.13
CA GLY A 133 2.93 -8.11 16.86
C GLY A 133 3.38 -7.00 15.92
N LEU A 134 2.90 -5.78 16.14
CA LEU A 134 3.32 -4.61 15.34
C LEU A 134 4.79 -4.26 15.57
N GLU A 135 5.29 -4.55 16.77
CA GLU A 135 6.68 -4.43 17.18
C GLU A 135 7.62 -5.39 16.46
N ASP A 136 7.08 -6.39 15.75
CA ASP A 136 7.84 -7.35 14.95
C ASP A 136 7.85 -7.01 13.46
N VAL A 137 7.05 -6.02 13.03
CA VAL A 137 7.04 -5.55 11.64
C VAL A 137 8.36 -4.85 11.32
N ARG A 138 8.96 -5.21 10.20
CA ARG A 138 10.24 -4.69 9.73
C ARG A 138 10.13 -4.27 8.26
N PRO A 139 10.96 -3.32 7.82
CA PRO A 139 11.18 -3.08 6.39
C PRO A 139 11.40 -4.40 5.63
N GLY A 140 10.81 -4.54 4.44
CA GLY A 140 10.87 -5.75 3.62
C GLY A 140 9.77 -6.78 3.89
N ASP A 141 8.96 -6.62 4.94
CA ASP A 141 7.75 -7.42 5.14
C ASP A 141 6.69 -7.03 4.11
N PHE A 142 5.76 -7.94 3.83
CA PHE A 142 4.63 -7.68 2.96
C PHE A 142 3.42 -7.30 3.81
N VAL A 143 2.64 -6.34 3.30
CA VAL A 143 1.42 -5.87 3.95
C VAL A 143 0.26 -5.88 2.98
N GLN A 144 -0.91 -6.22 3.48
CA GLN A 144 -2.19 -5.96 2.87
C GLN A 144 -3.10 -5.32 3.90
N PHE A 145 -3.81 -4.26 3.52
CA PHE A 145 -4.66 -3.54 4.45
C PHE A 145 -5.92 -3.02 3.77
N TRP A 146 -6.88 -2.64 4.62
CA TRP A 146 -8.16 -2.08 4.24
C TRP A 146 -8.49 -0.90 5.14
N ASN A 147 -9.08 0.12 4.54
CA ASN A 147 -9.62 1.30 5.19
C ASN A 147 -11.04 1.53 4.72
N GLU A 148 -11.86 2.09 5.59
CA GLU A 148 -13.13 2.67 5.20
C GLU A 148 -12.96 4.16 4.92
N TYR A 149 -13.48 4.59 3.78
CA TYR A 149 -13.41 5.98 3.39
C TYR A 149 -14.74 6.42 2.79
N LEU A 150 -15.45 7.30 3.52
CA LEU A 150 -16.82 7.72 3.20
C LEU A 150 -17.78 6.54 2.95
N GLY A 151 -17.71 5.48 3.76
CA GLY A 151 -18.56 4.31 3.59
C GLY A 151 -18.13 3.37 2.46
N THR A 152 -17.02 3.65 1.77
CA THR A 152 -16.48 2.79 0.72
C THR A 152 -15.16 2.18 1.19
N PRO A 153 -15.01 0.85 1.20
CA PRO A 153 -13.73 0.25 1.54
C PRO A 153 -12.71 0.47 0.43
N TYR A 154 -11.50 0.75 0.85
CA TYR A 154 -10.33 0.89 0.00
C TYR A 154 -9.25 -0.06 0.51
N GLY A 155 -8.69 -0.86 -0.39
CA GLY A 155 -7.64 -1.82 -0.09
C GLY A 155 -6.35 -1.49 -0.81
N HIS A 156 -5.22 -1.83 -0.18
CA HIS A 156 -3.92 -1.75 -0.82
C HIS A 156 -2.95 -2.78 -0.24
N CYS A 157 -1.90 -3.07 -0.99
CA CYS A 157 -0.83 -3.95 -0.54
C CYS A 157 0.52 -3.51 -1.09
N GLY A 158 1.60 -3.98 -0.48
CA GLY A 158 2.95 -3.63 -0.87
C GLY A 158 4.01 -4.24 0.02
N VAL A 159 5.23 -3.74 -0.11
CA VAL A 159 6.37 -4.09 0.74
C VAL A 159 6.65 -2.95 1.70
N ILE A 160 6.72 -3.25 3.00
CA ILE A 160 6.99 -2.27 4.04
C ILE A 160 8.32 -1.58 3.80
N PHE A 161 8.24 -0.26 3.72
CA PHE A 161 9.38 0.65 3.74
C PHE A 161 9.63 1.11 5.19
N ASP A 162 8.61 1.61 5.86
CA ASP A 162 8.70 2.16 7.20
C ASP A 162 7.37 1.99 7.94
N VAL A 163 7.42 1.89 9.26
CA VAL A 163 6.22 1.68 10.09
C VAL A 163 6.31 2.50 11.36
N GLU A 164 5.28 3.30 11.60
CA GLU A 164 5.04 4.00 12.86
C GLU A 164 3.75 3.41 13.44
N PRO A 165 3.81 2.41 14.34
CA PRO A 165 2.64 1.70 14.83
C PRO A 165 1.53 2.65 15.28
N TYR A 166 0.30 2.38 14.85
CA TYR A 166 -0.90 3.18 15.11
C TYR A 166 -0.92 4.61 14.53
N HIS A 167 0.12 5.01 13.77
CA HIS A 167 0.20 6.34 13.16
C HIS A 167 0.24 6.25 11.64
N SER A 168 1.19 5.49 11.10
CA SER A 168 1.39 5.42 9.66
C SER A 168 2.10 4.16 9.20
N ILE A 169 1.86 3.80 7.94
CA ILE A 169 2.63 2.78 7.23
C ILE A 169 3.15 3.40 5.94
N SER A 170 4.42 3.14 5.64
CA SER A 170 5.01 3.52 4.36
C SER A 170 5.44 2.26 3.61
N LEU A 171 5.17 2.23 2.32
CA LEU A 171 5.38 1.03 1.51
C LEU A 171 5.84 1.35 0.10
N TYR A 172 6.50 0.36 -0.49
CA TYR A 172 6.70 0.23 -1.91
C TYR A 172 5.50 -0.46 -2.53
N SER A 173 4.89 0.17 -3.54
CA SER A 173 3.83 -0.47 -4.32
C SER A 173 3.56 0.26 -5.63
N SER A 174 2.68 -0.33 -6.44
CA SER A 174 2.08 0.32 -7.59
C SER A 174 0.81 1.07 -7.18
N HIS A 175 0.70 2.36 -7.50
CA HIS A 175 -0.43 3.20 -7.12
C HIS A 175 -0.80 4.19 -8.23
N PRO A 176 -2.09 4.59 -8.38
CA PRO A 176 -2.50 5.56 -9.40
C PRO A 176 -1.75 6.89 -9.31
N LEU A 177 -1.55 7.40 -8.09
CA LEU A 177 -0.88 8.69 -7.84
C LEU A 177 0.62 8.69 -8.22
N THR A 178 1.24 7.52 -8.28
CA THR A 178 2.65 7.36 -8.71
C THR A 178 2.74 6.86 -10.15
N HIS A 179 1.61 6.74 -10.85
CA HIS A 179 1.51 6.22 -12.21
C HIS A 179 2.19 4.84 -12.41
N GLY A 180 2.16 4.01 -11.38
CA GLY A 180 2.94 2.77 -11.32
C GLY A 180 3.70 2.69 -10.00
N TYR A 181 4.94 2.21 -10.03
CA TYR A 181 5.79 2.08 -8.85
C TYR A 181 6.06 3.41 -8.14
N GLY A 182 5.96 3.38 -6.82
CA GLY A 182 6.46 4.45 -5.97
C GLY A 182 6.49 4.07 -4.50
N LYS A 183 6.94 5.03 -3.70
CA LYS A 183 6.91 4.97 -2.23
C LYS A 183 5.74 5.81 -1.74
N GLN A 184 4.83 5.18 -1.00
CA GLN A 184 3.63 5.83 -0.51
C GLN A 184 3.58 5.74 1.02
N LYS A 185 3.15 6.82 1.68
CA LYS A 185 2.82 6.88 3.10
C LYS A 185 1.30 6.92 3.25
N TYR A 186 0.76 6.01 4.06
CA TYR A 186 -0.65 5.95 4.43
C TYR A 186 -0.77 6.24 5.93
N MET A 187 -1.91 6.80 6.33
CA MET A 187 -2.33 6.73 7.73
C MET A 187 -2.50 5.27 8.15
N TRP A 188 -2.43 5.03 9.46
CA TRP A 188 -2.62 3.69 10.00
C TRP A 188 -3.95 3.07 9.53
N PRO A 189 -3.95 1.85 8.98
CA PRO A 189 -5.19 1.27 8.48
C PRO A 189 -6.12 0.71 9.55
N ASP A 190 -7.42 0.65 9.24
CA ASP A 190 -8.44 0.01 10.10
C ASP A 190 -8.17 -1.49 10.25
N LYS A 191 -7.80 -2.15 9.15
CA LYS A 191 -7.46 -3.58 9.09
C LYS A 191 -6.12 -3.75 8.40
N VAL A 192 -5.18 -4.42 9.04
CA VAL A 192 -3.82 -4.59 8.51
C VAL A 192 -3.31 -6.01 8.75
N TYR A 193 -2.71 -6.59 7.72
CA TYR A 193 -2.23 -7.97 7.71
C TYR A 193 -0.79 -8.00 7.21
N PHE A 194 0.11 -8.50 8.04
CA PHE A 194 1.54 -8.56 7.77
C PHE A 194 2.01 -10.00 7.58
N VAL A 195 2.98 -10.18 6.69
CA VAL A 195 3.65 -11.45 6.48
C VAL A 195 5.10 -11.25 6.07
N ARG A 196 5.99 -12.07 6.62
CA ARG A 196 7.41 -12.13 6.25
C ARG A 196 7.67 -13.33 5.38
N LEU A 197 8.48 -13.19 4.32
CA LEU A 197 8.97 -14.35 3.56
C LEU A 197 10.00 -15.15 4.38
N LYS A 198 9.95 -16.48 4.26
CA LYS A 198 10.93 -17.39 4.89
C LYS A 198 12.30 -17.41 4.21
#